data_AF-A0A9N9IEY7-F1
#
_entry.id   AF-A0A9N9IEY7-F1
#
_cell.length_a   1.000
_cell.length_b   1.000
_cell.length_c   1.000
_cell.angle_alpha   90.00
_cell.angle_beta   90.00
_cell.angle_gamma   90.00
#
_symmetry.space_group_name_H-M   'P 1'
#
loop_
_entity.id
_entity.type
_entity.pdbx_description
1 polymer ?
#
loop_
_entity_poly.entity_id
_entity_poly.type
_entity_poly.pdbx_seq_one_letter_code
_entity_poly.pdbx_strand_id
1 'polypeptide(L)'
;LDTLLCIVAAFGLFVIFVAKYASLLRLYVRFVYALLVLRSLGLLYVVITIASFRNDYMNFCKTNYYSNNVDESKLIRGCNISYISLLLGFIFLCIFVIITTIYFAMVINAYAERRQAKEEGVYVSSTVLEIAGSKPES
;
A
#
# COMPACT_ATOMS: atom_id res chain seq x y z
N LEU A 1 -16.27 -0.29 -6.93
CA LEU A 1 -16.29 -0.02 -5.47
C LEU A 1 -16.23 -1.35 -4.70
N ASP A 2 -16.97 -2.35 -5.16
CA ASP A 2 -17.08 -3.70 -4.56
C ASP A 2 -15.76 -4.47 -4.51
N THR A 3 -14.94 -4.39 -5.57
CA THR A 3 -13.59 -4.99 -5.57
C THR A 3 -12.66 -4.37 -4.54
N LEU A 4 -12.78 -3.06 -4.31
CA LEU A 4 -11.92 -2.34 -3.36
C LEU A 4 -12.35 -2.63 -1.91
N LEU A 5 -13.65 -2.72 -1.68
CA LEU A 5 -14.22 -3.11 -0.39
C LEU A 5 -13.87 -4.57 -0.04
N CYS A 6 -13.93 -5.48 -1.01
CA CYS A 6 -13.51 -6.88 -0.83
C CYS A 6 -12.03 -7.00 -0.51
N ILE A 7 -11.17 -6.22 -1.16
CA ILE A 7 -9.72 -6.23 -0.87
C ILE A 7 -9.47 -5.73 0.56
N VAL A 8 -10.12 -4.64 0.99
CA VAL A 8 -9.97 -4.08 2.34
C VAL A 8 -10.55 -5.03 3.41
N ALA A 9 -11.71 -5.64 3.14
CA ALA A 9 -12.34 -6.60 4.05
C ALA A 9 -11.52 -7.89 4.18
N ALA A 10 -11.01 -8.43 3.07
CA ALA A 10 -10.11 -9.57 3.09
C ALA A 10 -8.81 -9.24 3.85
N PHE A 11 -8.29 -8.02 3.72
CA PHE A 11 -7.13 -7.55 4.47
C PHE A 11 -7.42 -7.45 5.97
N GLY A 12 -8.56 -6.88 6.37
CA GLY A 12 -8.97 -6.78 7.77
C GLY A 12 -9.15 -8.16 8.42
N LEU A 13 -9.78 -9.09 7.71
CA LEU A 13 -9.95 -10.47 8.17
C LEU A 13 -8.59 -11.19 8.28
N PHE A 14 -7.68 -10.92 7.34
CA PHE A 14 -6.34 -11.50 7.32
C PHE A 14 -5.48 -11.01 8.49
N VAL A 15 -5.55 -9.72 8.85
CA VAL A 15 -4.86 -9.16 10.02
C VAL A 15 -5.35 -9.81 11.32
N ILE A 16 -6.65 -10.06 11.44
CA ILE A 16 -7.25 -10.74 12.62
C ILE A 16 -6.82 -12.21 12.69
N PHE A 17 -6.72 -12.91 11.56
CA PHE A 17 -6.25 -14.30 11.51
C PHE A 17 -4.76 -14.44 11.82
N VAL A 18 -3.92 -13.54 11.29
CA VAL A 18 -2.46 -13.55 11.50
C VAL A 18 -2.09 -13.21 12.94
N ALA A 19 -2.93 -12.46 13.65
CA ALA A 19 -2.78 -12.19 15.08
C ALA A 19 -2.81 -13.44 15.97
N LYS A 20 -3.01 -14.66 15.42
CA LYS A 20 -2.95 -15.93 16.17
C LYS A 20 -1.64 -16.70 16.04
N TYR A 21 -0.82 -16.52 14.99
CA TYR A 21 0.35 -17.39 14.73
C TYR A 21 1.66 -16.64 14.44
N ALA A 22 2.69 -16.82 15.27
CA ALA A 22 3.99 -16.13 15.14
C ALA A 22 4.84 -16.58 13.93
N SER A 23 4.71 -17.82 13.46
CA SER A 23 5.41 -18.31 12.26
C SER A 23 4.87 -17.67 10.96
N LEU A 24 3.55 -17.42 10.91
CA LEU A 24 2.87 -16.76 9.79
C LEU A 24 3.30 -15.30 9.60
N LEU A 25 3.75 -14.66 10.68
CA LEU A 25 4.22 -13.29 10.71
C LEU A 25 5.48 -13.06 9.85
N ARG A 26 6.47 -13.98 9.90
CA ARG A 26 7.69 -13.88 9.09
C ARG A 26 7.41 -14.07 7.60
N LEU A 27 6.52 -15.00 7.27
CA LEU A 27 6.08 -15.22 5.89
C LEU A 27 5.34 -13.98 5.38
N TYR A 28 4.53 -13.37 6.24
CA TYR A 28 3.79 -12.16 5.92
C TYR A 28 4.69 -10.97 5.61
N VAL A 29 5.74 -10.71 6.39
CA VAL A 29 6.68 -9.60 6.11
C VAL A 29 7.29 -9.73 4.71
N ARG A 30 7.68 -10.94 4.29
CA ARG A 30 8.18 -11.19 2.93
C ARG A 30 7.12 -10.97 1.85
N PHE A 31 5.88 -11.44 2.10
CA PHE A 31 4.76 -11.24 1.18
C PHE A 31 4.38 -9.77 1.04
N VAL A 32 4.36 -9.01 2.14
CA VAL A 32 4.09 -7.57 2.14
C VAL A 32 5.16 -6.83 1.34
N TYR A 33 6.44 -7.20 1.50
CA TYR A 33 7.53 -6.58 0.75
C TYR A 33 7.40 -6.86 -0.76
N ALA A 34 7.12 -8.11 -1.14
CA ALA A 34 6.89 -8.48 -2.53
C ALA A 34 5.67 -7.77 -3.13
N LEU A 35 4.56 -7.67 -2.38
CA LEU A 35 3.37 -6.93 -2.78
C LEU A 35 3.65 -5.43 -2.93
N LEU A 36 4.48 -4.85 -2.06
CA LEU A 36 4.85 -3.44 -2.12
C LEU A 36 5.67 -3.15 -3.38
N VAL A 37 6.63 -4.01 -3.72
CA VAL A 37 7.39 -3.90 -4.98
C VAL A 37 6.49 -4.06 -6.20
N LEU A 38 5.63 -5.09 -6.22
CA LEU A 38 4.70 -5.32 -7.34
C LEU A 38 3.74 -4.13 -7.52
N ARG A 39 3.23 -3.58 -6.42
CA ARG A 39 2.32 -2.43 -6.44
C ARG A 39 3.04 -1.16 -6.89
N SER A 40 4.30 -0.98 -6.49
CA SER A 40 5.14 0.13 -6.95
C SER A 40 5.38 0.06 -8.47
N LEU A 41 5.68 -1.13 -9.00
CA LEU A 41 5.78 -1.37 -10.44
C LEU A 41 4.46 -1.10 -11.17
N GLY A 42 3.33 -1.51 -10.60
CA GLY A 42 2.00 -1.24 -11.14
C GLY A 42 1.69 0.26 -11.21
N LEU A 43 2.02 1.03 -10.18
CA LEU A 43 1.86 2.49 -10.19
C LEU A 43 2.75 3.14 -11.24
N LEU A 44 4.01 2.69 -11.35
CA LEU A 44 4.93 3.18 -12.37
C LEU A 44 4.43 2.89 -13.78
N TYR A 45 3.87 1.71 -14.02
CA TYR A 45 3.22 1.35 -15.30
C TYR A 45 2.03 2.25 -15.62
N VAL A 46 1.18 2.56 -14.64
CA VAL A 46 0.04 3.48 -14.83
C VAL A 46 0.52 4.88 -15.19
N VAL A 47 1.55 5.40 -14.51
CA VAL A 47 2.13 6.72 -14.81
C VAL A 47 2.69 6.75 -16.24
N ILE A 48 3.42 5.71 -16.66
CA ILE A 48 3.93 5.60 -18.04
C ILE A 48 2.77 5.58 -19.04
N THR A 49 1.74 4.79 -18.77
CA THR A 49 0.58 4.68 -19.66
C THR A 49 -0.10 6.04 -19.83
N ILE A 50 -0.37 6.76 -18.73
CA ILE A 50 -0.94 8.11 -18.78
C ILE A 50 -0.02 9.05 -19.58
N ALA A 51 1.29 8.97 -19.36
CA ALA A 51 2.27 9.77 -20.10
C ALA A 51 2.25 9.48 -21.61
N SER A 52 2.10 8.22 -22.00
CA SER A 52 1.97 7.81 -23.41
C SER A 52 0.67 8.30 -24.05
N PHE A 53 -0.43 8.37 -23.29
CA PHE A 53 -1.72 8.88 -23.76
C PHE A 53 -1.77 10.41 -23.97
N ARG A 54 -0.69 11.14 -23.71
CA ARG A 54 -0.63 12.60 -23.87
C ARG A 54 -1.12 13.05 -25.25
N ASN A 55 -0.67 12.39 -26.31
CA ASN A 55 -0.96 12.85 -27.68
C ASN A 55 -2.44 12.66 -28.02
N ASP A 56 -3.01 11.52 -27.64
CA ASP A 56 -4.42 11.22 -27.85
C ASP A 56 -5.32 12.14 -27.01
N TYR A 57 -4.93 12.42 -25.77
CA TYR A 57 -5.63 13.40 -24.93
C TYR A 57 -5.61 14.80 -25.56
N MET A 58 -4.46 15.24 -26.08
CA MET A 58 -4.36 16.55 -26.72
C MET A 58 -5.22 16.63 -27.98
N ASN A 59 -5.27 15.56 -28.78
CA ASN A 59 -6.14 15.48 -29.96
C ASN A 59 -7.62 15.49 -29.56
N PHE A 60 -8.01 14.67 -28.58
CA PHE A 60 -9.37 14.64 -28.06
C PHE A 60 -9.81 15.99 -27.49
N CYS A 61 -8.93 16.64 -26.72
CA CYS A 61 -9.22 17.94 -26.12
C CYS A 61 -9.38 19.02 -27.20
N LYS A 62 -8.51 19.04 -28.22
CA LYS A 62 -8.68 19.92 -29.37
C LYS A 62 -10.02 19.65 -30.05
N THR A 63 -10.32 18.43 -30.46
CA THR A 63 -11.54 18.12 -31.23
C THR A 63 -12.83 18.43 -30.48
N ASN A 64 -12.90 18.22 -29.16
CA ASN A 64 -14.14 18.46 -28.40
C ASN A 64 -14.31 19.91 -27.94
N TYR A 65 -13.23 20.68 -27.79
CA TYR A 65 -13.29 22.07 -27.32
C TYR A 65 -13.04 23.11 -28.43
N TYR A 66 -12.76 22.69 -29.66
CA TYR A 66 -12.61 23.59 -30.81
C TYR A 66 -13.98 24.19 -31.19
N SER A 67 -14.35 25.24 -30.48
CA SER A 67 -15.41 26.16 -30.92
C SER A 67 -14.82 27.11 -31.96
N ASN A 68 -15.53 27.32 -33.08
CA ASN A 68 -15.10 28.11 -34.24
C ASN A 68 -14.64 29.55 -33.92
N ASN A 69 -14.83 30.04 -32.70
CA ASN A 69 -14.52 31.40 -32.27
C ASN A 69 -13.41 31.50 -31.19
N VAL A 70 -12.70 30.40 -30.89
CA VAL A 70 -11.68 30.38 -29.82
C VAL A 70 -10.28 30.46 -30.43
N ASP A 71 -9.47 31.37 -29.89
CA ASP A 71 -8.04 31.52 -30.18
C ASP A 71 -7.30 30.20 -29.93
N GLU A 72 -6.73 29.61 -30.98
CA GLU A 72 -6.09 28.29 -30.98
C GLU A 72 -5.01 28.18 -29.89
N SER A 73 -4.26 29.28 -29.68
CA SER A 73 -3.20 29.36 -28.68
C SER A 73 -3.72 29.17 -27.24
N LYS A 74 -4.88 29.75 -26.92
CA LYS A 74 -5.53 29.63 -25.61
C LYS A 74 -6.10 28.23 -25.40
N LEU A 75 -6.66 27.64 -26.46
CA LEU A 75 -7.17 26.27 -26.44
C LEU A 75 -6.07 25.25 -26.12
N ILE A 76 -4.94 25.33 -26.85
CA ILE A 76 -3.78 24.44 -26.64
C ILE A 76 -3.26 24.56 -25.21
N ARG A 77 -3.16 25.80 -24.70
CA ARG A 77 -2.70 26.05 -23.33
C ARG A 77 -3.66 25.45 -22.29
N GLY A 78 -4.97 25.63 -22.47
CA GLY A 78 -5.99 25.05 -21.59
C GLY A 78 -5.94 23.54 -21.54
N CYS A 79 -5.85 22.88 -22.70
CA CYS A 79 -5.72 21.42 -22.79
C CYS A 79 -4.45 20.91 -22.08
N ASN A 80 -3.32 21.59 -22.29
CA ASN A 80 -2.06 21.19 -21.65
C ASN A 80 -2.11 21.37 -20.12
N ILE A 81 -2.74 22.45 -19.63
CA ILE A 81 -2.93 22.65 -18.18
C ILE A 81 -3.83 21.56 -17.59
N SER A 82 -4.93 21.22 -18.28
CA SER A 82 -5.85 20.17 -17.82
C SER A 82 -5.16 18.80 -17.76
N TYR A 83 -4.40 18.44 -18.80
CA TYR A 83 -3.59 17.24 -18.83
C TYR A 83 -2.58 17.19 -17.67
N ILE A 84 -1.83 18.27 -17.45
CA ILE A 84 -0.84 18.35 -16.36
C ILE A 84 -1.52 18.23 -14.99
N SER A 85 -2.67 18.88 -14.81
CA SER A 85 -3.44 18.82 -13.56
C SER A 85 -3.92 17.39 -13.27
N LEU A 86 -4.41 16.68 -14.29
CA LEU A 86 -4.82 15.28 -14.17
C LEU A 86 -3.62 14.39 -13.79
N LEU A 87 -2.49 14.56 -14.47
CA LEU A 87 -1.26 13.81 -14.20
C LEU A 87 -0.73 14.05 -12.78
N LEU A 88 -0.73 15.30 -12.33
CA LEU A 88 -0.39 15.66 -10.94
C LEU A 88 -1.33 15.00 -9.94
N GLY A 89 -2.64 15.02 -10.19
CA GLY A 89 -3.62 14.36 -9.33
C GLY A 89 -3.35 12.86 -9.17
N PHE A 90 -2.99 12.18 -10.24
CA PHE A 90 -2.59 10.77 -10.19
C PHE A 90 -1.30 10.56 -9.40
N ILE A 91 -0.29 11.41 -9.58
CA ILE A 91 0.96 11.34 -8.80
C ILE A 91 0.68 11.50 -7.30
N PHE A 92 -0.14 12.49 -6.91
CA PHE A 92 -0.54 12.70 -5.52
C PHE A 92 -1.24 11.47 -4.94
N LEU A 93 -2.17 10.87 -5.69
CA LEU A 93 -2.86 9.66 -5.27
C LEU A 93 -1.88 8.48 -5.10
N CYS A 94 -0.92 8.32 -6.01
CA CYS A 94 0.12 7.30 -5.91
C CYS A 94 0.95 7.49 -4.63
N ILE A 95 1.42 8.70 -4.37
CA ILE A 95 2.19 9.04 -3.16
C ILE A 95 1.37 8.74 -1.90
N PHE A 96 0.10 9.15 -1.88
CA PHE A 96 -0.79 8.88 -0.75
C PHE A 96 -0.91 7.38 -0.48
N VAL A 97 -1.14 6.56 -1.50
CA VAL A 97 -1.22 5.10 -1.38
C VAL A 97 0.09 4.49 -0.85
N ILE A 98 1.25 4.97 -1.31
CA ILE A 98 2.55 4.51 -0.82
C ILE A 98 2.71 4.82 0.67
N ILE A 99 2.42 6.07 1.09
CA ILE A 99 2.52 6.49 2.49
C ILE A 99 1.61 5.63 3.37
N THR A 100 0.35 5.45 2.97
CA THR A 100 -0.60 4.61 3.72
C THR A 100 -0.10 3.17 3.84
N THR A 101 0.46 2.61 2.76
CA THR A 101 1.00 1.24 2.76
C THR A 101 2.18 1.10 3.72
N ILE A 102 3.12 2.06 3.68
CA ILE A 102 4.28 2.09 4.59
C ILE A 102 3.81 2.21 6.05
N TYR A 103 2.86 3.09 6.33
CA TYR A 103 2.29 3.26 7.66
C TYR A 103 1.71 1.94 8.19
N PHE A 104 0.91 1.25 7.39
CA PHE A 104 0.37 -0.05 7.78
C PHE A 104 1.47 -1.10 7.99
N ALA A 105 2.50 -1.12 7.15
CA ALA A 105 3.64 -2.03 7.34
C ALA A 105 4.35 -1.79 8.68
N MET A 106 4.57 -0.52 9.06
CA MET A 106 5.14 -0.18 10.37
C MET A 106 4.25 -0.63 11.54
N VAL A 107 2.94 -0.39 11.45
CA VAL A 107 1.99 -0.81 12.49
C VAL A 107 2.05 -2.32 12.68
N ILE A 108 2.01 -3.09 11.59
CA ILE A 108 2.10 -4.55 11.65
C ILE A 108 3.44 -4.98 12.24
N ASN A 109 4.56 -4.35 11.87
CA ASN A 109 5.87 -4.67 12.43
C ASN A 109 5.94 -4.40 13.95
N ALA A 110 5.39 -3.28 14.40
CA ALA A 110 5.33 -2.96 15.83
C ALA A 110 4.45 -3.95 16.62
N TYR A 111 3.33 -4.40 16.02
CA TYR A 111 2.50 -5.46 16.60
C TYR A 111 3.23 -6.81 16.64
N ALA A 112 4.02 -7.11 15.61
CA ALA A 112 4.82 -8.31 15.51
C ALA A 112 5.87 -8.40 16.63
N GLU A 113 6.65 -7.33 16.81
CA GLU A 113 7.69 -7.25 17.85
C GLU A 113 7.12 -7.38 19.26
N ARG A 114 6.02 -6.66 19.55
CA ARG A 114 5.35 -6.74 20.87
C ARG A 114 4.84 -8.14 21.19
N ARG A 115 4.52 -8.94 20.17
CA ARG A 115 4.04 -10.31 20.35
C ARG A 115 5.17 -11.30 20.54
N GLN A 116 6.28 -11.15 19.81
CA GLN A 116 7.50 -11.93 20.06
C GLN A 116 7.99 -11.75 21.50
N ALA A 117 8.03 -10.51 21.99
CA ALA A 117 8.44 -10.24 23.38
C ALA A 117 7.52 -10.92 24.43
N LYS A 118 6.22 -11.07 24.13
CA LYS A 118 5.29 -11.79 25.01
C LYS A 118 5.48 -13.31 24.96
N GLU A 119 5.72 -13.88 23.78
CA GLU A 119 5.95 -15.32 23.64
C GLU A 119 7.28 -15.76 24.27
N GLU A 120 8.34 -14.96 24.13
CA GLU A 120 9.61 -15.20 24.80
C GLU A 120 9.52 -15.03 26.32
N GLY A 121 8.80 -14.02 26.81
CA GLY A 121 8.57 -13.82 28.24
C GLY A 121 7.76 -14.94 28.89
N VAL A 122 6.77 -15.49 28.19
CA VAL A 122 6.00 -16.65 28.66
C VAL A 122 6.88 -17.91 28.71
N TYR A 123 7.70 -18.15 27.68
CA TYR A 123 8.59 -19.31 27.62
C TYR A 123 9.64 -19.30 28.75
N VAL A 124 10.25 -18.13 29.01
CA VAL A 124 11.21 -17.93 30.10
C VAL A 124 10.53 -18.10 31.46
N SER A 125 9.30 -17.59 31.64
CA SER A 125 8.59 -17.75 32.91
C SER A 125 8.20 -19.20 33.20
N SER A 126 7.84 -19.99 32.17
CA SER A 126 7.56 -21.43 32.34
C SER A 126 8.81 -22.27 32.62
N THR A 127 9.96 -21.97 31.99
CA THR A 127 11.22 -22.68 32.28
C THR A 127 11.76 -22.35 33.67
N VAL A 128 11.62 -21.10 34.15
CA VAL A 128 11.99 -20.74 35.53
C VAL A 128 11.11 -21.44 36.56
N LEU A 129 9.81 -21.63 36.29
CA LEU A 129 8.91 -22.37 37.19
C LEU A 129 9.24 -23.86 37.25
N GLU A 130 9.65 -24.46 36.12
CA GLU A 130 10.03 -25.87 36.03
C GLU A 130 11.35 -26.15 36.79
N ILE A 131 12.31 -25.23 36.72
CA ILE A 131 13.58 -25.33 37.47
C ILE A 131 13.37 -25.06 38.98
N ALA A 132 12.45 -24.15 39.35
CA ALA A 132 12.16 -23.86 40.76
C ALA A 132 11.36 -24.97 41.46
N GLY A 133 10.59 -25.78 40.70
CA GLY A 133 9.87 -26.95 41.20
C GLY A 133 10.74 -28.19 41.41
N SER A 134 11.96 -28.23 40.87
CA SER A 134 12.85 -29.40 40.96
C SER A 134 13.85 -29.33 42.11
N LYS A 135 13.50 -28.72 43.24
CA LYS A 135 14.35 -28.71 44.44
C LYS A 135 14.33 -30.12 45.05
N PRO A 136 15.44 -30.89 45.03
CA PRO A 136 15.47 -32.16 45.74
C PRO A 136 15.45 -31.89 47.25
N GLU A 137 14.44 -32.39 47.93
CA GLU A 137 14.51 -32.61 49.37
C GLU A 137 15.58 -33.68 49.61
N SER A 138 16.70 -33.27 50.22
CA SER A 138 17.66 -34.15 50.87
C SER A 138 18.12 -33.52 52.16
#